data_AF-A0A135HNA1-F1
#
_entry.id   AF-A0A135HNA1-F1
#
_cell.length_a   1.000
_cell.length_b   1.000
_cell.length_c   1.000
_cell.angle_alpha   90.00
_cell.angle_beta   90.00
_cell.angle_gamma   90.00
#
_symmetry.space_group_name_H-M   'P 1'
#
loop_
_entity.id
_entity.type
_entity.pdbx_description
1 polymer ?
#
loop_
_entity_poly.entity_id
_entity_poly.type
_entity_poly.pdbx_seq_one_letter_code
_entity_poly.pdbx_strand_id
1 'polypeptide(L)'
;MRDARYDTLLEPMHIGPVTARNRFKPVSHCNGGGYRDPSATAEMRGIKAEEGWGVVVTEQGEMHHTSQIIELAVEHTPSPDLYLHD
;
A
#
# COMPACT_ATOMS: atom_id res chain seq x y z
N MET A 1 8.75 29.08 12.77
CA MET A 1 8.52 28.38 14.05
C MET A 1 7.15 27.71 13.98
N ARG A 2 7.00 26.48 14.47
CA ARG A 2 5.72 25.73 14.45
C ARG A 2 4.75 26.29 15.50
N ASP A 3 3.46 26.36 15.19
CA ASP A 3 2.39 26.72 16.15
C ASP A 3 2.19 25.57 17.15
N ALA A 4 2.21 25.88 18.45
CA ALA A 4 2.13 24.90 19.53
C ALA A 4 0.84 24.06 19.51
N ARG A 5 -0.25 24.55 18.89
CA ARG A 5 -1.50 23.78 18.74
C ARG A 5 -1.31 22.48 17.94
N TYR A 6 -0.24 22.38 17.13
CA TYR A 6 0.06 21.19 16.34
C TYR A 6 1.01 20.21 17.04
N ASP A 7 1.53 20.54 18.23
CA ASP A 7 2.51 19.69 18.93
C ASP A 7 1.94 18.30 19.22
N THR A 8 0.64 18.21 19.54
CA THR A 8 -0.04 16.93 19.78
C THR A 8 0.02 15.98 18.57
N LEU A 9 0.09 16.50 17.34
CA LEU A 9 0.19 15.67 16.13
C LEU A 9 1.52 14.93 16.03
N LEU A 10 2.55 15.38 16.75
CA LEU A 10 3.92 14.88 16.70
C LEU A 10 4.30 14.06 17.93
N GLU A 11 3.40 13.96 18.90
CA GLU A 11 3.56 13.06 20.04
C GLU A 11 3.59 11.60 19.55
N PRO A 12 4.52 10.78 20.07
CA PRO A 12 4.50 9.35 19.82
C PRO A 12 3.22 8.68 20.31
N MET A 13 2.79 7.62 19.63
CA MET A 13 1.56 6.90 19.95
C MET A 13 1.79 5.39 19.95
N HIS A 14 1.39 4.71 21.02
CA HIS A 14 1.43 3.25 21.10
C HIS A 14 0.34 2.61 20.23
N ILE A 15 0.72 1.57 19.48
CA ILE A 15 -0.16 0.74 18.66
C ILE A 15 0.17 -0.71 18.97
N GLY A 16 -0.53 -1.29 19.95
CA GLY A 16 -0.20 -2.62 20.45
C GLY A 16 1.26 -2.67 20.96
N PRO A 17 2.11 -3.58 20.44
CA PRO A 17 3.49 -3.73 20.91
C PRO A 17 4.49 -2.73 20.31
N VAL A 18 4.08 -1.91 19.33
CA VAL A 18 4.96 -0.94 18.65
C VAL A 18 4.53 0.50 18.92
N THR A 19 5.43 1.46 18.63
CA THR A 19 5.17 2.89 18.82
C THR A 19 5.36 3.63 17.50
N ALA A 20 4.33 4.36 17.06
CA ALA A 20 4.44 5.29 15.95
C ALA A 20 5.10 6.59 16.43
N ARG A 21 5.99 7.16 15.61
CA ARG A 21 6.74 8.39 15.95
C ARG A 21 5.90 9.66 15.99
N ASN A 22 4.70 9.63 15.41
CA ASN A 22 3.74 10.74 15.38
C ASN A 22 2.33 10.21 15.00
N ARG A 23 1.34 11.11 14.93
CA ARG A 23 -0.05 10.78 14.65
C ARG A 23 -0.41 10.81 13.15
N PHE A 24 0.56 10.96 12.25
CA PHE A 24 0.32 10.90 10.81
C PHE A 24 0.35 9.46 10.32
N LYS A 25 -0.83 8.91 10.02
CA LYS A 25 -1.01 7.55 9.52
C LYS A 25 -2.01 7.57 8.36
N PRO A 26 -1.62 7.22 7.13
CA PRO A 26 -2.59 7.12 6.05
C PRO A 26 -3.45 5.87 6.28
N VAL A 27 -4.67 5.90 5.76
CA VAL A 27 -5.50 4.69 5.65
C VAL A 27 -4.98 3.81 4.51
N SER A 28 -5.32 2.53 4.52
CA SER A 28 -5.01 1.62 3.42
C SER A 28 -5.64 2.15 2.13
N HIS A 29 -4.85 2.24 1.06
CA HIS A 29 -5.33 2.73 -0.23
C HIS A 29 -4.55 2.08 -1.39
N CYS A 30 -5.24 1.80 -2.49
CA CYS A 30 -4.63 1.29 -3.72
C CYS A 30 -3.82 2.38 -4.44
N ASN A 31 -3.02 1.92 -5.40
CA ASN A 31 -2.25 2.79 -6.31
C ASN A 31 -2.21 2.31 -7.77
N GLY A 32 -2.92 1.23 -8.09
CA GLY A 32 -2.94 0.63 -9.43
C GLY A 32 -1.73 -0.25 -9.79
N GLY A 33 -0.72 -0.32 -8.93
CA GLY A 33 0.47 -1.16 -9.10
C GLY A 33 0.27 -2.58 -8.56
N GLY A 34 -0.30 -2.72 -7.36
CA GLY A 34 -0.57 -4.03 -6.73
C GLY A 34 0.64 -4.96 -6.77
N TYR A 35 0.40 -6.26 -7.00
CA TYR A 35 1.47 -7.25 -7.20
C TYR A 35 2.11 -7.19 -8.60
N ARG A 36 1.50 -6.49 -9.58
CA ARG A 36 2.01 -6.38 -10.95
C ARG A 36 3.24 -5.47 -11.02
N ASP A 37 3.20 -4.33 -10.32
CA ASP A 37 4.28 -3.34 -10.27
C ASP A 37 4.74 -3.09 -8.81
N PRO A 38 5.34 -4.11 -8.14
CA PRO A 38 5.64 -4.02 -6.70
C PRO A 38 6.73 -3.01 -6.36
N SER A 39 7.72 -2.82 -7.25
CA SER A 39 8.80 -1.84 -7.04
C SER A 39 8.28 -0.40 -7.04
N ALA A 40 7.37 -0.07 -7.96
CA ALA A 40 6.73 1.25 -8.00
C ALA A 40 5.89 1.51 -6.74
N THR A 41 5.18 0.47 -6.26
CA THR A 41 4.45 0.54 -4.98
C THR A 41 5.40 0.76 -3.80
N ALA A 42 6.51 0.03 -3.74
CA ALA A 42 7.51 0.16 -2.68
C ALA A 42 8.15 1.55 -2.67
N GLU A 43 8.55 2.08 -3.83
CA GLU A 43 9.16 3.41 -3.95
C GLU A 43 8.21 4.52 -3.47
N MET A 44 6.95 4.50 -3.93
CA MET A 44 5.94 5.46 -3.45
C MET A 44 5.77 5.40 -1.92
N ARG A 45 5.82 4.20 -1.34
CA ARG A 45 5.72 4.01 0.12
C ARG A 45 6.99 4.47 0.83
N GLY A 46 8.16 4.29 0.22
CA GLY A 46 9.44 4.81 0.69
C GLY A 46 9.43 6.33 0.82
N ILE A 47 8.95 7.04 -0.20
CA ILE A 47 8.79 8.51 -0.16
C ILE A 47 7.93 8.93 1.06
N LYS A 48 6.83 8.23 1.35
CA LYS A 48 6.02 8.55 2.54
C LYS A 48 6.79 8.35 3.86
N ALA A 49 7.64 7.34 3.94
CA ALA A 49 8.46 7.13 5.13
C ALA A 49 9.50 8.26 5.30
N GLU A 50 10.15 8.67 4.20
CA GLU A 50 11.11 9.77 4.16
C GLU A 50 10.49 11.11 4.55
N GLU A 51 9.28 11.40 4.05
CA GLU A 51 8.50 12.60 4.37
C GLU A 51 7.91 12.59 5.81
N GLY A 52 8.22 11.55 6.59
CA GLY A 52 8.03 11.55 8.03
C GLY A 52 6.67 11.05 8.51
N TRP A 53 5.91 10.34 7.68
CA TRP A 53 4.71 9.64 8.14
C TRP A 53 5.05 8.65 9.27
N GLY A 54 4.25 8.66 10.34
CA GLY A 54 4.50 7.85 11.52
C GLY A 54 4.22 6.36 11.33
N VAL A 55 3.39 6.03 10.34
CA VAL A 55 3.06 4.68 9.91
C VAL A 55 2.90 4.69 8.38
N VAL A 56 3.36 3.63 7.72
CA VAL A 56 3.14 3.38 6.29
C VAL A 56 2.38 2.07 6.15
N VAL A 57 1.35 2.04 5.30
CA VAL A 57 0.47 0.87 5.10
C VAL A 57 0.33 0.53 3.62
N THR A 58 0.16 -0.75 3.32
CA THR A 58 -0.15 -1.25 1.97
C THR A 58 -1.63 -1.04 1.63
N GLU A 59 -2.01 -1.40 0.41
CA GLU A 59 -3.41 -1.65 0.05
C GLU A 59 -3.93 -2.97 0.63
N GLN A 60 -5.16 -3.36 0.27
CA GLN A 60 -5.71 -4.65 0.65
C GLN A 60 -4.78 -5.78 0.15
N GLY A 61 -4.29 -6.59 1.09
CA GLY A 61 -3.56 -7.81 0.79
C GLY A 61 -4.53 -8.99 0.75
N GLU A 62 -4.58 -9.68 -0.37
CA GLU A 62 -5.34 -10.93 -0.49
C GLU A 62 -4.59 -12.06 0.23
N MET A 63 -5.28 -12.79 1.10
CA MET A 63 -4.67 -13.84 1.92
C MET A 63 -5.13 -15.25 1.53
N HIS A 64 -6.12 -15.35 0.64
CA HIS A 64 -6.67 -16.63 0.18
C HIS A 64 -7.08 -16.53 -1.29
N HIS A 65 -6.85 -17.60 -2.05
CA HIS A 65 -7.11 -17.63 -3.49
C HIS A 65 -8.60 -17.51 -3.86
N THR A 66 -9.51 -17.72 -2.91
CA THR A 66 -10.96 -17.49 -3.12
C THR A 66 -11.41 -16.08 -2.78
N SER A 67 -10.51 -15.22 -2.32
CA SER A 67 -10.77 -13.82 -1.93
C SER A 67 -9.94 -12.91 -2.82
N GLN A 68 -10.36 -12.77 -4.08
CA GLN A 68 -9.65 -12.03 -5.11
C GLN A 68 -10.51 -10.83 -5.55
N ILE A 69 -9.92 -9.63 -5.57
CA ILE A 69 -10.45 -8.42 -6.21
C ILE A 69 -9.66 -8.13 -7.49
N ILE A 70 -8.38 -8.51 -7.52
CA ILE A 70 -7.55 -8.44 -8.72
C ILE A 70 -7.56 -9.83 -9.36
N GLU A 71 -8.04 -9.94 -10.59
CA GLU A 71 -8.03 -11.22 -11.31
C GLU A 71 -6.58 -11.63 -11.55
N LEU A 72 -6.23 -12.82 -11.08
CA LEU A 72 -4.97 -13.51 -11.36
C LEU A 72 -4.95 -13.86 -12.85
N ALA A 73 -4.77 -12.88 -13.73
CA ALA A 73 -4.63 -13.04 -15.17
C ALA A 73 -3.22 -13.58 -15.54
N VAL A 74 -2.73 -14.54 -14.76
CA VAL A 74 -1.57 -15.37 -15.08
C VAL A 74 -1.94 -16.79 -14.66
N GLU A 75 -2.33 -17.61 -15.64
CA GLU A 75 -2.88 -18.98 -15.51
C GLU A 75 -4.38 -19.06 -15.19
N HIS A 76 -5.22 -18.93 -16.23
CA HIS A 76 -6.26 -19.92 -16.60
C HIS A 76 -7.00 -19.49 -17.89
N THR A 77 -6.28 -19.08 -18.95
CA THR A 77 -6.85 -19.10 -20.30
C THR A 77 -6.51 -20.44 -20.97
N PRO A 78 -7.40 -21.44 -20.99
CA PRO A 78 -7.41 -22.40 -22.07
C PRO A 78 -8.19 -21.77 -23.22
N SER A 79 -7.53 -20.98 -24.07
CA SER A 79 -8.05 -20.75 -25.42
C SER A 79 -6.88 -20.62 -26.41
N PRO A 80 -6.68 -21.58 -27.32
CA PRO A 80 -5.58 -21.55 -28.29
C PRO A 80 -5.78 -20.56 -29.46
N ASP A 81 -6.82 -19.73 -29.46
CA ASP A 81 -7.31 -19.10 -30.71
C ASP A 81 -7.04 -17.59 -30.85
N LEU A 82 -6.13 -17.00 -30.07
CA LEU A 82 -5.87 -15.56 -30.11
C LEU A 82 -4.57 -15.12 -30.82
N TYR A 83 -4.05 -15.98 -31.71
CA TYR A 83 -3.07 -15.60 -32.72
C TYR A 83 -3.57 -15.96 -34.12
N LEU A 84 -4.52 -15.18 -34.64
CA LEU A 84 -4.83 -15.09 -36.06
C LEU A 84 -5.71 -13.85 -36.24
N HIS A 85 -5.11 -12.74 -36.66
CA HIS A 85 -5.61 -11.79 -37.65
C HIS A 85 -4.52 -10.74 -37.88
N ASP A 86 -3.92 -10.83 -39.07
CA ASP A 86 -3.04 -9.89 -39.80
C ASP A 86 -2.17 -8.87 -39.03
#